data_AF-A0A4P9YG92-F1
#
_entry.id   AF-A0A4P9YG92-F1
#
_cell.length_a   1.000
_cell.length_b   1.000
_cell.length_c   1.000
_cell.angle_alpha   90.00
_cell.angle_beta   90.00
_cell.angle_gamma   90.00
#
_symmetry.space_group_name_H-M   'P 1'
#
loop_
_entity.id
_entity.type
_entity.pdbx_description
1 polymer ?
#
loop_
_entity_poly.entity_id
_entity_poly.type
_entity_poly.pdbx_seq_one_letter_code
_entity_poly.pdbx_strand_id
1 'polypeptide(L)'
;RKQPVRFEGDLYSPRWVRNRASKKEGLCRFCRKETWLCLKDSAYWYHVQFHHGICASNGRSFEKPVEYREESDGTIEGFCGHCRCWIQIHSLTRHSLTTWYHHAHK
;
A
#
# COMPACT_ATOMS: atom_id res chain seq x y z
N ARG A 1 22.36 3.55 3.80
CA ARG A 1 22.97 3.01 2.56
C ARG A 1 21.90 2.85 1.49
N LYS A 2 22.22 3.12 0.22
CA LYS A 2 21.32 2.86 -0.90
C LYS A 2 21.30 1.36 -1.20
N GLN A 3 20.13 0.80 -1.50
CA GLN A 3 19.97 -0.60 -1.91
C GLN A 3 19.50 -0.65 -3.38
N PRO A 4 19.98 -1.60 -4.19
CA PRO A 4 19.44 -1.80 -5.54
C PRO A 4 17.97 -2.22 -5.48
N VAL A 5 17.22 -1.82 -6.51
CA VAL A 5 15.85 -2.29 -6.75
C VAL A 5 15.88 -3.76 -7.17
N ARG A 6 14.82 -4.53 -6.87
CA ARG A 6 14.75 -5.95 -7.27
C ARG A 6 14.61 -6.10 -8.77
N PHE A 7 13.85 -5.20 -9.40
CA PHE A 7 13.61 -5.10 -10.83
C PHE A 7 13.19 -3.67 -11.17
N GLU A 8 13.14 -3.35 -12.47
CA GLU A 8 12.74 -2.03 -12.94
C GLU A 8 11.26 -1.74 -12.61
N GLY A 9 10.99 -0.58 -12.01
CA GLY A 9 9.64 -0.19 -11.61
C GLY A 9 9.16 -0.75 -10.26
N ASP A 10 10.02 -1.43 -9.50
CA ASP A 10 9.70 -1.90 -8.15
C ASP A 10 9.36 -0.72 -7.21
N LEU A 11 8.08 -0.59 -6.86
CA LEU A 11 7.55 0.38 -5.92
C LEU A 11 7.64 -0.09 -4.47
N TYR A 12 7.76 -1.40 -4.24
CA TYR A 12 7.77 -1.97 -2.90
C TYR A 12 9.13 -1.84 -2.23
N SER A 13 10.23 -2.16 -2.92
CA SER A 13 11.53 -2.24 -2.25
C SER A 13 12.05 -0.87 -1.75
N PRO A 14 12.52 -0.77 -0.50
CA PRO A 14 13.11 0.45 0.01
C PRO A 14 14.42 0.74 -0.73
N ARG A 15 14.52 1.92 -1.36
CA ARG A 15 15.76 2.39 -1.98
C ARG A 15 16.84 2.74 -0.97
N TRP A 16 16.43 3.12 0.24
CA TRP A 16 17.32 3.48 1.33
C TRP A 16 17.05 2.58 2.52
N VAL A 17 18.12 1.97 3.01
CA VAL A 17 18.10 1.15 4.22
C VAL A 17 19.15 1.64 5.20
N ARG A 18 18.81 1.59 6.49
CA ARG A 18 19.73 1.88 7.58
C ARG A 18 19.79 0.70 8.54
N ASN A 19 20.75 0.74 9.45
CA ASN A 19 20.97 -0.31 10.46
C ASN A 19 21.25 -1.70 9.84
N ARG A 20 21.35 -2.70 10.71
CA ARG A 20 21.69 -4.10 10.37
C ARG A 20 20.84 -5.07 11.19
N ALA A 21 20.76 -6.31 10.72
CA ALA A 21 20.07 -7.43 11.39
C ALA A 21 18.64 -7.07 11.85
N SER A 22 18.34 -7.26 13.13
CA SER A 22 17.00 -7.02 13.71
C SER A 22 16.54 -5.58 13.67
N LYS A 23 17.47 -4.63 13.63
CA LYS A 23 17.15 -3.20 13.58
C LYS A 23 17.13 -2.66 12.15
N LYS A 24 17.22 -3.53 11.12
CA LYS A 24 17.27 -3.09 9.73
C LYS A 24 15.95 -2.39 9.37
N GLU A 25 16.05 -1.14 8.94
CA GLU A 25 14.90 -0.32 8.57
C GLU A 25 14.99 0.12 7.11
N GLY A 26 13.83 0.24 6.47
CA GLY A 26 13.66 0.81 5.14
C GLY A 26 12.93 2.15 5.20
N LEU A 27 13.37 3.10 4.37
CA LEU A 27 12.68 4.38 4.21
C LEU A 27 11.49 4.21 3.24
N CYS A 28 10.31 4.62 3.69
CA CYS A 28 9.14 4.75 2.80
C CYS A 28 9.27 6.02 1.95
N ARG A 29 9.18 5.86 0.62
CA ARG A 29 9.32 6.95 -0.37
C ARG A 29 8.02 7.66 -0.71
N PHE A 30 6.88 7.14 -0.25
CA PHE A 30 5.54 7.65 -0.56
C PHE A 30 4.99 8.55 0.55
N CYS A 31 5.55 8.45 1.75
CA CYS A 31 5.26 9.36 2.85
C CYS A 31 5.83 10.75 2.57
N ARG A 32 5.06 11.79 2.92
CA ARG A 32 5.54 13.19 2.87
C ARG A 32 6.67 13.46 3.85
N LYS A 33 6.64 12.78 5.00
CA LYS A 33 7.69 12.83 6.03
C LYS A 33 8.59 11.61 5.92
N GLU A 34 9.86 11.77 6.26
CA GLU A 34 10.81 10.66 6.32
C GLU A 34 10.34 9.61 7.33
N THR A 35 9.83 8.49 6.80
CA THR A 35 9.24 7.42 7.59
C THR A 35 10.10 6.18 7.44
N TRP A 36 10.89 5.88 8.48
CA TRP A 36 11.71 4.67 8.57
C TRP A 36 10.95 3.58 9.30
N LEU A 37 10.89 2.39 8.72
CA LEU A 37 10.11 1.28 9.27
C LEU A 37 10.95 0.01 9.31
N CYS A 38 10.76 -0.78 10.36
CA CYS A 38 11.45 -2.05 10.54
C CYS A 38 11.13 -3.02 9.39
N LEU A 39 12.16 -3.62 8.81
CA LEU A 39 12.02 -4.64 7.77
C LEU A 39 11.86 -6.04 8.35
N LYS A 40 12.38 -6.31 9.55
CA LYS A 40 12.34 -7.65 10.16
C LYS A 40 10.94 -8.00 10.68
N ASP A 41 10.28 -7.05 11.32
CA ASP A 41 8.96 -7.28 11.94
C ASP A 41 7.80 -6.98 10.98
N SER A 42 8.07 -6.98 9.66
CA SER A 42 7.09 -6.70 8.61
C SER A 42 6.39 -5.34 8.71
N ALA A 43 6.82 -4.44 9.59
CA ALA A 43 6.22 -3.10 9.74
C ALA A 43 6.29 -2.30 8.43
N TYR A 44 7.43 -2.36 7.72
CA TYR A 44 7.57 -1.78 6.39
C TYR A 44 6.58 -2.38 5.38
N TRP A 45 6.41 -3.70 5.42
CA TRP A 45 5.50 -4.41 4.53
C TRP A 45 4.05 -3.96 4.74
N TYR A 46 3.56 -4.03 5.98
CA TYR A 46 2.20 -3.59 6.34
C TYR A 46 1.97 -2.13 5.93
N HIS A 47 2.95 -1.27 6.19
CA HIS A 47 2.84 0.15 5.86
C HIS A 47 2.71 0.40 4.36
N VAL A 48 3.66 -0.12 3.57
CA VAL A 48 3.66 0.07 2.11
C VAL A 48 2.42 -0.54 1.47
N GLN A 49 1.97 -1.68 1.99
CA GLN A 49 0.84 -2.38 1.44
C GLN A 49 -0.50 -1.73 1.77
N PHE A 50 -0.76 -1.40 3.04
CA PHE A 50 -2.09 -0.92 3.47
C PHE A 50 -2.21 0.60 3.55
N HIS A 51 -1.11 1.36 3.62
CA HIS A 51 -1.19 2.82 3.51
C HIS A 51 -0.98 3.33 2.10
N HIS A 52 -0.15 2.65 1.30
CA HIS A 52 0.18 3.09 -0.06
C HIS A 52 -0.38 2.18 -1.16
N GLY A 53 -0.99 1.06 -0.78
CA GLY A 53 -1.63 0.16 -1.73
C GLY A 53 -0.65 -0.50 -2.67
N ILE A 54 0.52 -0.94 -2.19
CA ILE A 54 1.55 -1.56 -3.04
C ILE A 54 1.73 -3.03 -2.67
N CYS A 55 1.60 -3.90 -3.65
CA CYS A 55 1.77 -5.34 -3.50
C CYS A 55 3.24 -5.71 -3.37
N ALA A 56 3.59 -6.45 -2.31
CA ALA A 56 4.97 -6.87 -2.05
C ALA A 56 5.49 -7.92 -3.03
N SER A 57 4.60 -8.70 -3.65
CA SER A 57 4.95 -9.81 -4.54
C SER A 57 5.42 -9.31 -5.91
N ASN A 58 4.70 -8.36 -6.50
CA ASN A 58 5.00 -7.83 -7.83
C ASN A 58 5.54 -6.38 -7.82
N GLY A 59 5.64 -5.76 -6.63
CA GLY A 59 6.13 -4.39 -6.45
C GLY A 59 5.31 -3.32 -7.17
N ARG A 60 4.05 -3.58 -7.51
CA ARG A 60 3.15 -2.65 -8.20
C ARG A 60 2.03 -2.20 -7.27
N SER A 61 1.38 -1.08 -7.59
CA SER A 61 0.17 -0.65 -6.88
C SER A 61 -0.97 -1.64 -7.09
N PHE A 62 -1.82 -1.82 -6.10
CA PHE A 62 -3.08 -2.53 -6.22
C PHE A 62 -3.95 -1.87 -7.29
N GLU A 63 -4.76 -2.72 -7.92
CA GLU A 63 -5.77 -2.27 -8.86
C GLU A 63 -6.79 -1.41 -8.13
N LYS A 64 -7.21 -0.34 -8.79
CA LYS A 64 -8.26 0.54 -8.27
C LYS A 64 -9.62 -0.12 -8.50
N PRO A 65 -10.65 0.28 -7.74
CA PRO A 65 -12.03 -0.04 -8.09
C PRO A 65 -12.33 0.26 -9.55
N VAL A 66 -13.07 -0.65 -10.20
CA VAL A 66 -13.50 -0.47 -11.59
C VAL A 66 -14.49 0.69 -11.68
N GLU A 67 -15.39 0.74 -10.68
CA GLU A 67 -16.40 1.77 -10.54
C GLU A 67 -16.45 2.25 -9.09
N TYR A 68 -16.93 3.47 -8.91
CA TYR A 68 -17.20 4.06 -7.61
C TYR A 68 -18.67 4.47 -7.56
N ARG A 69 -19.33 4.24 -6.43
CA ARG A 69 -20.67 4.75 -6.15
C ARG A 69 -20.71 5.42 -4.80
N GLU A 70 -21.58 6.40 -4.65
CA GLU A 70 -21.92 7.04 -3.39
C GLU A 70 -23.37 6.70 -3.09
N GLU A 71 -23.60 6.10 -1.93
CA GLU A 71 -24.93 5.76 -1.42
C GLU A 71 -25.57 6.99 -0.78
N SER A 72 -26.89 6.94 -0.59
CA SER A 72 -27.69 8.09 -0.11
C SER A 72 -27.30 8.58 1.29
N ASP A 73 -26.64 7.73 2.08
CA ASP A 73 -26.12 8.00 3.42
C ASP A 73 -24.71 8.64 3.41
N GLY A 74 -24.15 8.89 2.23
CA GLY A 74 -22.78 9.40 2.04
C GLY A 74 -21.71 8.32 2.11
N THR A 75 -22.09 7.04 2.17
CA THR A 75 -21.14 5.93 2.10
C THR A 75 -20.61 5.80 0.68
N ILE A 76 -19.29 5.75 0.52
CA ILE A 76 -18.65 5.55 -0.78
C ILE A 76 -18.26 4.08 -0.90
N GLU A 77 -18.51 3.48 -2.05
CA GLU A 77 -18.13 2.09 -2.33
C GLU A 77 -17.36 2.00 -3.65
N GLY A 78 -16.43 1.05 -3.70
CA GLY A 78 -15.71 0.67 -4.91
C GLY A 78 -16.13 -0.71 -5.40
N PHE A 79 -16.36 -0.88 -6.70
CA PHE A 79 -16.62 -2.18 -7.31
C PHE A 79 -15.33 -2.93 -7.60
N CYS A 80 -15.19 -4.13 -7.06
CA CYS A 80 -14.09 -5.04 -7.37
C CYS A 80 -14.43 -5.92 -8.57
N GLY A 81 -13.70 -5.76 -9.67
CA GLY A 81 -13.88 -6.59 -10.87
C GLY A 81 -13.53 -8.07 -10.66
N HIS A 82 -12.68 -8.39 -9.68
CA HIS A 82 -12.28 -9.76 -9.37
C HIS A 82 -13.36 -10.49 -8.55
N CYS A 83 -13.80 -9.89 -7.44
CA CYS A 83 -14.81 -10.47 -6.57
C CYS A 83 -16.25 -10.22 -7.05
N ARG A 84 -16.44 -9.27 -7.99
CA ARG A 84 -17.72 -8.80 -8.50
C ARG A 84 -18.67 -8.31 -7.40
N CYS A 85 -18.12 -7.63 -6.40
CA CYS A 85 -18.87 -7.07 -5.28
C CYS A 85 -18.47 -5.63 -4.99
N TRP A 86 -19.39 -4.90 -4.35
CA TRP A 86 -19.15 -3.55 -3.84
C TRP A 86 -18.49 -3.62 -2.48
N ILE A 87 -17.42 -2.85 -2.31
CA ILE A 87 -16.63 -2.78 -1.09
C ILE A 87 -16.67 -1.35 -0.58
N GLN A 88 -17.12 -1.18 0.66
CA GLN A 88 -17.14 0.11 1.32
C GLN A 88 -15.73 0.72 1.44
N ILE A 89 -15.61 1.97 1.05
CA ILE A 89 -14.40 2.78 1.18
C ILE A 89 -14.72 4.06 1.96
N HIS A 90 -13.88 4.39 2.95
CA HIS A 90 -14.19 5.50 3.84
C HIS A 90 -13.92 6.89 3.23
N SER A 91 -13.05 7.01 2.22
CA SER A 91 -12.93 8.24 1.45
C SER A 91 -12.31 8.05 0.07
N LEU A 92 -12.67 8.91 -0.88
CA LEU A 92 -12.00 9.06 -2.18
C LEU A 92 -10.68 9.85 -2.10
N THR A 93 -10.41 10.48 -0.96
CA THR A 93 -9.12 11.15 -0.73
C THR A 93 -8.03 10.11 -0.50
N ARG A 94 -6.85 10.33 -1.09
CA ARG A 94 -5.70 9.37 -1.16
C ARG A 94 -5.27 8.70 0.15
N HIS A 95 -5.77 9.14 1.30
CA HIS A 95 -5.37 8.69 2.63
C HIS A 95 -6.30 7.63 3.25
N SER A 96 -7.45 7.27 2.64
CA SER A 96 -8.39 6.31 3.25
C SER A 96 -8.88 5.18 2.33
N LEU A 97 -8.06 4.77 1.36
CA LEU A 97 -8.28 3.52 0.62
C LEU A 97 -7.74 2.29 1.36
N THR A 98 -7.39 2.42 2.63
CA THR A 98 -6.87 1.32 3.46
C THR A 98 -7.79 0.10 3.41
N THR A 99 -9.10 0.28 3.58
CA THR A 99 -10.10 -0.81 3.50
C THR A 99 -10.08 -1.49 2.13
N TRP A 100 -9.93 -0.71 1.05
CA TRP A 100 -9.78 -1.25 -0.29
C TRP A 100 -8.50 -2.07 -0.42
N TYR A 101 -7.37 -1.59 0.09
CA TYR A 101 -6.10 -2.31 0.02
C TYR A 101 -6.10 -3.61 0.84
N HIS A 102 -6.84 -3.64 1.96
CA HIS A 102 -7.09 -4.89 2.69
C HIS A 102 -7.93 -5.88 1.88
N HIS A 103 -8.89 -5.39 1.10
CA HIS A 103 -9.66 -6.23 0.18
C HIS A 103 -8.80 -6.72 -0.98
N ALA A 104 -8.10 -5.84 -1.70
CA ALA A 104 -7.30 -6.15 -2.89
C ALA A 104 -6.08 -7.05 -2.60
N HIS A 105 -5.68 -7.19 -1.33
CA HIS A 105 -4.66 -8.15 -0.94
C HIS A 105 -5.19 -9.60 -0.87
N LYS A 106 -6.47 -9.78 -0.58
CA LYS A 106 -7.09 -11.11 -0.46
C LYS A 106 -7.19 -11.79 -1.81
#